data_AF-A0A142EPN8-F1
#
_entry.id   AF-A0A142EPN8-F1
#
_cell.length_a   1.000
_cell.length_b   1.000
_cell.length_c   1.000
_cell.angle_alpha   90.00
_cell.angle_beta   90.00
_cell.angle_gamma   90.00
#
_symmetry.space_group_name_H-M   'P 1'
#
loop_
_entity.id
_entity.type
_entity.pdbx_description
1 polymer ?
#
loop_
_entity_poly.entity_id
_entity_poly.type
_entity_poly.pdbx_seq_one_letter_code
_entity_poly.pdbx_strand_id
1 'polypeptide(L)'
;MKREQVLSEYLEAFENILNAFLNNHLPQEDDIYMVYDNTQKFINALRELYLSDDENKKGKYRKIYDSLSNAFIYITKENFQVDPSGTYWERIILNLNRAHAHISELYHEKTENFYPLPSPKVSIPQPDISIEHGPKIEKSSIKGSDNAPSNDEPVKRLLSHYKGYRISTKHHVLSYIFDCLATDESFPSSNERTRLEYIGNARLGDRKGNRFYKVFGEILIDSLNSKTYLNMIGGDYWKDIVIELSHHQEEVKKYLEIKGF
;
A
#
# COMPACT_ATOMS: atom_id res chain seq x y z
N MET A 1 -31.17 12.50 -8.06
CA MET A 1 -30.42 11.88 -9.16
C MET A 1 -30.56 10.36 -9.04
N LYS A 2 -30.71 9.61 -10.14
CA LYS A 2 -30.81 8.14 -10.03
C LYS A 2 -29.43 7.57 -9.71
N ARG A 3 -29.37 6.49 -8.91
CA ARG A 3 -28.12 5.81 -8.53
C ARG A 3 -27.22 5.51 -9.73
N GLU A 4 -27.80 4.97 -10.80
CA GLU A 4 -27.08 4.60 -12.04
C GLU A 4 -26.41 5.82 -12.68
N GLN A 5 -27.07 6.97 -12.62
CA GLN A 5 -26.54 8.23 -13.13
C GLN A 5 -25.33 8.69 -12.31
N VAL A 6 -25.41 8.62 -10.97
CA VAL A 6 -24.28 8.94 -10.08
C VAL A 6 -23.07 8.07 -10.37
N LEU A 7 -23.28 6.76 -10.54
CA LEU A 7 -22.19 5.81 -10.83
C LEU A 7 -21.56 6.10 -12.21
N SER A 8 -22.39 6.38 -13.22
CA SER A 8 -21.91 6.65 -14.58
C SER A 8 -21.13 7.96 -14.66
N GLU A 9 -21.69 9.06 -14.14
CA GLU A 9 -21.05 10.38 -14.18
C GLU A 9 -19.71 10.40 -13.45
N TYR A 10 -19.64 9.72 -12.29
CA TYR A 10 -18.39 9.63 -11.53
C TYR A 10 -17.32 8.85 -12.29
N LEU A 11 -17.67 7.72 -12.90
CA LEU A 11 -16.73 6.91 -13.67
C LEU A 11 -16.27 7.61 -14.95
N GLU A 12 -17.17 8.31 -15.64
CA GLU A 12 -16.86 9.07 -16.84
C GLU A 12 -15.89 10.22 -16.54
N ALA A 13 -16.17 11.02 -15.50
CA ALA A 13 -15.25 12.07 -15.06
C ALA A 13 -13.87 11.49 -14.69
N PHE A 14 -13.87 10.32 -14.06
CA PHE A 14 -12.65 9.63 -13.71
C PHE A 14 -11.84 9.17 -14.94
N GLU A 15 -12.50 8.60 -15.95
CA GLU A 15 -11.89 8.20 -17.22
C GLU A 15 -11.38 9.41 -18.01
N ASN A 16 -12.11 10.52 -18.03
CA ASN A 16 -11.69 11.77 -18.67
C ASN A 16 -10.39 12.31 -18.06
N ILE A 17 -10.30 12.31 -16.72
CA ILE A 17 -9.08 12.70 -16.01
C ILE A 17 -7.90 11.82 -16.43
N LEU A 18 -8.06 10.48 -16.44
CA LEU A 18 -7.00 9.57 -16.86
C LEU A 18 -6.59 9.79 -18.32
N ASN A 19 -7.55 10.01 -19.22
CA ASN A 19 -7.30 10.24 -20.63
C ASN A 19 -6.56 11.56 -20.87
N ALA A 20 -6.92 12.63 -20.16
CA ALA A 20 -6.18 13.88 -20.23
C ALA A 20 -4.71 13.65 -19.87
N PHE A 21 -4.44 12.89 -18.81
CA PHE A 21 -3.08 12.55 -18.41
C PHE A 21 -2.32 11.68 -19.41
N LEU A 22 -2.94 10.63 -19.96
CA LEU A 22 -2.34 9.79 -21.00
C LEU A 22 -1.85 10.61 -22.20
N ASN A 23 -2.51 11.73 -22.46
CA ASN A 23 -2.21 12.64 -23.57
C ASN A 23 -1.39 13.86 -23.14
N ASN A 24 -0.85 13.90 -21.91
CA ASN A 24 -0.11 15.03 -21.34
C ASN A 24 -0.89 16.36 -21.38
N HIS A 25 -2.19 16.31 -21.11
CA HIS A 25 -3.07 17.47 -21.01
C HIS A 25 -3.59 17.66 -19.58
N LEU A 26 -3.98 18.89 -19.25
CA LEU A 26 -4.69 19.19 -18.01
C LEU A 26 -6.13 18.64 -18.08
N PRO A 27 -6.61 17.92 -17.07
CA PRO A 27 -8.01 17.53 -16.97
C PRO A 27 -8.94 18.74 -16.90
N GLN A 28 -10.19 18.58 -17.31
CA GLN A 28 -11.19 19.62 -17.17
C GLN A 28 -11.54 19.83 -15.69
N GLU A 29 -11.77 21.08 -15.30
CA GLU A 29 -12.07 21.44 -13.91
C GLU A 29 -13.37 20.75 -13.42
N ASP A 30 -14.37 20.64 -14.30
CA ASP A 30 -15.64 19.97 -14.01
C ASP A 30 -15.46 18.48 -13.65
N ASP A 31 -14.56 17.77 -14.35
CA ASP A 31 -14.26 16.37 -14.04
C ASP A 31 -13.58 16.25 -12.66
N ILE A 32 -12.67 17.18 -12.36
CA ILE A 32 -11.98 17.24 -11.06
C ILE A 32 -12.99 17.50 -9.94
N TYR A 33 -13.91 18.46 -10.10
CA TYR A 33 -14.98 18.70 -9.13
C TYR A 33 -15.90 17.50 -8.99
N MET A 34 -16.26 16.85 -10.10
CA MET A 34 -17.10 15.66 -10.10
C MET A 34 -16.47 14.56 -9.23
N VAL A 35 -15.18 14.28 -9.40
CA VAL A 35 -14.49 13.30 -8.56
C VAL A 35 -14.37 13.80 -7.12
N TYR A 36 -13.97 15.05 -6.91
CA TYR A 36 -13.70 15.57 -5.58
C TYR A 36 -14.95 15.66 -4.68
N ASP A 37 -15.99 16.35 -5.15
CA ASP A 37 -17.17 16.69 -4.35
C ASP A 37 -18.21 15.56 -4.34
N ASN A 38 -18.25 14.71 -5.37
CA ASN A 38 -19.26 13.66 -5.49
C ASN A 38 -18.76 12.26 -5.11
N THR A 39 -17.54 12.10 -4.59
CA THR A 39 -17.05 10.80 -4.08
C THR A 39 -17.99 10.19 -3.05
N GLN A 40 -18.51 10.98 -2.10
CA GLN A 40 -19.43 10.45 -1.10
C GLN A 40 -20.77 10.02 -1.71
N LYS A 41 -21.26 10.75 -2.72
CA LYS A 41 -22.49 10.37 -3.44
C LYS A 41 -22.27 9.08 -4.23
N PHE A 42 -21.09 8.93 -4.85
CA PHE A 42 -20.68 7.71 -5.53
C PHE A 42 -20.60 6.51 -4.58
N ILE A 43 -19.96 6.67 -3.41
CA ILE A 43 -19.91 5.64 -2.36
C ILE A 43 -21.30 5.22 -1.92
N ASN A 44 -22.21 6.18 -1.70
CA ASN A 44 -23.59 5.88 -1.32
C ASN A 44 -24.33 5.13 -2.44
N ALA A 45 -24.16 5.55 -3.70
CA ALA A 45 -24.73 4.88 -4.86
C ALA A 45 -24.20 3.44 -5.02
N LEU A 46 -22.92 3.20 -4.71
CA LEU A 46 -22.32 1.86 -4.68
C LEU A 46 -22.97 0.98 -3.60
N ARG A 47 -23.19 1.51 -2.39
CA ARG A 47 -23.90 0.80 -1.31
C ARG A 47 -25.30 0.42 -1.73
N GLU A 48 -26.04 1.36 -2.32
CA GLU A 48 -27.39 1.11 -2.83
C GLU A 48 -27.40 0.03 -3.93
N LEU A 49 -26.40 0.00 -4.82
CA LEU A 49 -26.27 -1.05 -5.83
C LEU A 49 -26.01 -2.41 -5.17
N TYR A 50 -25.11 -2.45 -4.21
CA TYR A 50 -24.75 -3.66 -3.48
C TYR A 50 -25.95 -4.28 -2.75
N LEU A 51 -26.73 -3.44 -2.07
CA LEU A 51 -27.92 -3.82 -1.31
C LEU A 51 -29.16 -4.09 -2.17
N SER A 52 -29.15 -3.73 -3.46
CA SER A 52 -30.30 -3.91 -4.35
C SER A 52 -30.59 -5.37 -4.72
N ASP A 53 -31.81 -5.65 -5.15
CA ASP A 53 -32.23 -6.97 -5.69
C ASP A 53 -31.87 -7.16 -7.17
N ASP A 54 -30.96 -6.35 -7.73
CA ASP A 54 -30.54 -6.46 -9.12
C ASP A 54 -29.72 -7.76 -9.35
N GLU A 55 -30.25 -8.66 -10.18
CA GLU A 55 -29.64 -9.93 -10.58
C GLU A 55 -28.21 -9.77 -11.15
N ASN A 56 -27.93 -8.64 -11.82
CA ASN A 56 -26.63 -8.35 -12.41
C ASN A 56 -25.76 -7.43 -11.54
N LYS A 57 -26.11 -7.19 -10.28
CA LYS A 57 -25.32 -6.31 -9.39
C LYS A 57 -23.87 -6.74 -9.27
N LYS A 58 -23.57 -8.04 -9.24
CA LYS A 58 -22.20 -8.57 -9.19
C LYS A 58 -21.39 -8.16 -10.42
N GLY A 59 -21.97 -8.27 -11.61
CA GLY A 59 -21.30 -7.91 -12.86
C GLY A 59 -21.02 -6.41 -12.94
N LYS A 60 -22.00 -5.59 -12.54
CA LYS A 60 -21.85 -4.13 -12.45
C LYS A 60 -20.75 -3.75 -11.46
N TYR A 61 -20.79 -4.31 -10.26
CA TYR A 61 -19.84 -4.04 -9.19
C TYR A 61 -18.41 -4.40 -9.60
N ARG A 62 -18.22 -5.55 -10.25
CA ARG A 62 -16.92 -5.98 -10.78
C ARG A 62 -16.37 -4.99 -11.80
N LYS A 63 -17.20 -4.51 -12.74
CA LYS A 63 -16.76 -3.50 -13.72
C LYS A 63 -16.27 -2.23 -13.04
N ILE A 64 -17.01 -1.75 -12.04
CA ILE A 64 -16.64 -0.55 -11.27
C ILE A 64 -15.30 -0.77 -10.56
N TYR A 65 -15.13 -1.92 -9.91
CA TYR A 65 -13.86 -2.29 -9.25
C TYR A 65 -12.69 -2.33 -10.25
N ASP A 66 -12.87 -2.98 -11.40
CA ASP A 66 -11.81 -3.10 -12.40
C ASP A 66 -11.39 -1.73 -12.94
N SER A 67 -12.35 -0.83 -13.21
CA SER A 67 -12.08 0.55 -13.66
C SER A 67 -11.29 1.34 -12.61
N LEU A 68 -11.72 1.34 -11.35
CA LEU A 68 -11.02 2.03 -10.27
C LEU A 68 -9.64 1.40 -9.98
N SER A 69 -9.50 0.08 -10.15
CA SER A 69 -8.23 -0.61 -9.96
C SER A 69 -7.22 -0.21 -11.02
N ASN A 70 -7.61 -0.21 -12.29
CA ASN A 70 -6.75 0.18 -13.39
C ASN A 70 -6.30 1.64 -13.26
N ALA A 71 -7.23 2.52 -12.87
CA ALA A 71 -6.95 3.90 -12.51
C ALA A 71 -5.87 4.02 -11.44
N PHE A 72 -6.04 3.32 -10.32
CA PHE A 72 -5.12 3.36 -9.20
C PHE A 72 -3.72 2.89 -9.60
N ILE A 73 -3.61 1.79 -10.35
CA ILE A 73 -2.34 1.29 -10.88
C ILE A 73 -1.67 2.33 -11.78
N TYR A 74 -2.44 2.95 -12.66
CA TYR A 74 -1.90 3.91 -13.62
C TYR A 74 -1.31 5.14 -12.89
N ILE A 75 -2.06 5.69 -11.94
CA ILE A 75 -1.65 6.84 -11.14
C ILE A 75 -0.40 6.54 -10.31
N THR A 76 -0.34 5.36 -9.69
CA THR A 76 0.80 4.95 -8.85
C THR A 76 2.05 4.58 -9.66
N LYS A 77 1.90 4.12 -10.91
CA LYS A 77 3.03 3.67 -11.74
C LYS A 77 3.73 4.81 -12.48
N GLU A 78 2.99 5.81 -12.96
CA GLU A 78 3.53 6.84 -13.85
C GLU A 78 4.32 7.94 -13.14
N ASN A 79 4.42 7.92 -11.79
CA ASN A 79 5.21 8.89 -11.01
C ASN A 79 5.02 10.34 -11.53
N PHE A 80 3.76 10.76 -11.69
CA PHE A 80 3.44 12.11 -12.14
C PHE A 80 4.19 13.10 -11.24
N GLN A 81 5.20 13.77 -11.79
CA GLN A 81 5.96 14.78 -11.05
C GLN A 81 4.97 15.86 -10.63
N VAL A 82 4.90 16.06 -9.31
CA VAL A 82 3.97 16.99 -8.69
C VAL A 82 4.45 18.42 -8.98
N ASP A 83 4.07 18.96 -10.14
CA ASP A 83 3.98 20.41 -10.36
C ASP A 83 2.78 20.96 -9.51
N PRO A 84 2.60 22.28 -9.29
CA PRO A 84 1.86 22.86 -8.15
C PRO A 84 0.33 22.59 -8.09
N SER A 85 -0.19 21.69 -8.93
CA SER A 85 -1.49 21.03 -8.79
C SER A 85 -1.54 19.97 -7.66
N GLY A 86 -0.48 19.85 -6.84
CA GLY A 86 -0.36 18.86 -5.75
C GLY A 86 -1.58 18.75 -4.83
N THR A 87 -2.32 19.83 -4.61
CA THR A 87 -3.56 19.80 -3.82
C THR A 87 -4.70 19.03 -4.49
N TYR A 88 -4.86 19.13 -5.82
CA TYR A 88 -5.91 18.39 -6.53
C TYR A 88 -5.54 16.91 -6.66
N TRP A 89 -4.26 16.61 -6.83
CA TRP A 89 -3.79 15.23 -6.99
C TRP A 89 -3.94 14.42 -5.70
N GLU A 90 -3.47 14.97 -4.58
CA GLU A 90 -3.67 14.35 -3.26
C GLU A 90 -5.15 14.07 -2.99
N ARG A 91 -6.03 15.01 -3.39
CA ARG A 91 -7.48 14.88 -3.25
C ARG A 91 -8.09 13.80 -4.12
N ILE A 92 -7.70 13.69 -5.40
CA ILE A 92 -8.20 12.63 -6.30
C ILE A 92 -7.72 11.26 -5.81
N ILE A 93 -6.44 11.14 -5.43
CA ILE A 93 -5.87 9.89 -4.89
C ILE A 93 -6.58 9.49 -3.59
N LEU A 94 -6.79 10.43 -2.68
CA LEU A 94 -7.51 10.19 -1.43
C LEU A 94 -8.93 9.66 -1.68
N ASN A 95 -9.64 10.26 -2.63
CA ASN A 95 -11.01 9.87 -2.96
C ASN A 95 -11.10 8.51 -3.67
N LEU A 96 -10.16 8.20 -4.56
CA LEU A 96 -9.99 6.86 -5.13
C LEU A 96 -9.75 5.81 -4.05
N ASN A 97 -8.86 6.12 -3.10
CA ASN A 97 -8.55 5.23 -1.99
C ASN A 97 -9.78 4.96 -1.12
N ARG A 98 -10.59 6.00 -0.85
CA ARG A 98 -11.86 5.85 -0.13
C ARG A 98 -12.84 4.95 -0.88
N ALA A 99 -12.99 5.15 -2.19
CA ALA A 99 -13.83 4.30 -3.02
C ALA A 99 -13.34 2.83 -3.04
N HIS A 100 -12.03 2.62 -3.20
CA HIS A 100 -11.40 1.29 -3.19
C HIS A 100 -11.55 0.55 -1.87
N ALA A 101 -11.27 1.23 -0.76
CA ALA A 101 -11.40 0.68 0.58
C ALA A 101 -12.84 0.23 0.82
N HIS A 102 -13.80 1.08 0.47
CA HIS A 102 -15.20 0.76 0.64
C HIS A 102 -15.66 -0.41 -0.25
N ILE A 103 -15.15 -0.48 -1.48
CA ILE A 103 -15.45 -1.60 -2.38
C ILE A 103 -14.93 -2.92 -1.84
N SER A 104 -13.73 -2.89 -1.24
CA SER A 104 -13.09 -4.04 -0.62
C SER A 104 -13.81 -4.52 0.65
N GLU A 105 -14.29 -3.60 1.50
CA GLU A 105 -15.11 -3.90 2.68
C GLU A 105 -16.37 -4.67 2.30
N LEU A 106 -17.16 -4.14 1.35
CA LEU A 106 -18.41 -4.76 0.90
C LEU A 106 -18.19 -6.15 0.27
N TYR A 107 -17.03 -6.40 -0.31
CA TYR A 107 -16.69 -7.72 -0.85
C TYR A 107 -16.26 -8.72 0.23
N HIS A 108 -15.53 -8.23 1.24
CA HIS A 108 -15.11 -9.03 2.39
C HIS A 108 -16.31 -9.58 3.18
N GLU A 109 -17.31 -8.73 3.44
CA GLU A 109 -18.56 -9.13 4.12
C GLU A 109 -19.29 -10.30 3.43
N LYS A 110 -19.05 -10.53 2.13
CA LYS A 110 -19.76 -11.54 1.34
C LYS A 110 -18.99 -12.83 1.10
N THR A 111 -17.67 -12.80 1.21
CA THR A 111 -16.80 -13.89 0.74
C THR A 111 -15.77 -14.36 1.76
N GLU A 112 -15.70 -13.72 2.93
CA GLU A 112 -14.59 -13.84 3.91
C GLU A 112 -13.20 -13.56 3.28
N ASN A 113 -13.15 -13.02 2.07
CA ASN A 113 -11.95 -12.74 1.30
C ASN A 113 -11.94 -11.26 0.88
N PHE A 114 -10.77 -10.61 0.95
CA PHE A 114 -10.60 -9.27 0.39
C PHE A 114 -10.48 -9.35 -1.14
N TYR A 115 -10.95 -8.32 -1.86
CA TYR A 115 -10.59 -8.18 -3.27
C TYR A 115 -9.06 -8.04 -3.35
N PRO A 116 -8.35 -8.88 -4.12
CA PRO A 116 -6.90 -8.79 -4.20
C PRO A 116 -6.52 -7.47 -4.85
N LEU A 117 -5.67 -6.69 -4.17
CA LEU A 117 -5.04 -5.52 -4.76
C LEU A 117 -4.41 -5.91 -6.09
N PRO A 118 -4.60 -5.12 -7.15
CA PRO A 118 -4.03 -5.46 -8.45
C PRO A 118 -2.51 -5.52 -8.34
N SER A 119 -1.96 -6.73 -8.49
CA SER A 119 -0.51 -6.92 -8.55
C SER A 119 -0.03 -6.49 -9.93
N PRO A 120 1.00 -5.62 -10.05
CA PRO A 120 1.56 -5.28 -11.34
C PRO A 120 2.14 -6.54 -11.98
N LYS A 121 1.47 -7.08 -13.01
CA LYS A 121 2.04 -8.14 -13.83
C LYS A 121 3.18 -7.55 -14.64
N VAL A 122 4.40 -7.84 -14.21
CA VAL A 122 5.62 -7.51 -14.93
C VAL A 122 5.79 -8.54 -16.05
N SER A 123 5.34 -8.21 -17.27
CA SER A 123 5.82 -8.85 -18.49
C SER A 123 7.08 -8.11 -18.93
N ILE A 124 8.25 -8.57 -18.48
CA ILE A 124 9.54 -8.16 -19.08
C ILE A 124 9.88 -9.20 -20.15
N PRO A 125 10.05 -8.81 -21.43
CA PRO A 125 10.72 -9.65 -22.42
C PRO A 125 12.17 -9.85 -21.98
N GLN A 126 12.62 -11.10 -21.84
CA GLN A 126 14.03 -11.40 -21.60
C GLN A 126 14.84 -11.02 -22.86
N PRO A 127 15.91 -10.23 -22.74
CA PRO A 127 16.91 -10.17 -23.79
C PRO A 127 17.77 -11.44 -23.72
N ASP A 128 17.87 -12.14 -24.87
CA ASP A 128 18.87 -13.17 -25.10
C ASP A 128 20.26 -12.54 -24.98
N ILE A 129 21.01 -12.93 -23.95
CA ILE A 129 22.43 -12.61 -23.85
C ILE A 129 23.18 -13.93 -23.65
N SER A 130 23.69 -14.45 -24.76
CA SER A 130 24.78 -15.41 -24.79
C SER A 130 26.03 -14.75 -24.20
N ILE A 131 26.52 -15.25 -23.06
CA ILE A 131 27.79 -14.80 -22.46
C ILE A 131 28.85 -15.86 -22.73
N GLU A 132 29.82 -15.52 -23.57
CA GLU A 132 31.08 -16.23 -23.75
C GLU A 132 32.00 -16.14 -22.51
N HIS A 133 32.82 -17.18 -22.37
CA HIS A 133 33.69 -17.44 -21.23
C HIS A 133 34.85 -16.44 -21.08
N GLY A 134 35.14 -16.04 -19.84
CA GLY A 134 36.37 -15.33 -19.43
C GLY A 134 36.57 -15.39 -17.91
N PRO A 135 37.82 -15.33 -17.40
CA PRO A 135 38.34 -16.38 -16.51
C PRO A 135 38.19 -16.15 -15.00
N LYS A 136 38.27 -17.28 -14.29
CA LYS A 136 38.32 -17.45 -12.83
C LYS A 136 39.45 -16.61 -12.20
N ILE A 137 39.10 -15.87 -11.14
CA ILE A 137 40.08 -15.35 -10.17
C ILE A 137 39.75 -15.92 -8.79
N GLU A 138 40.84 -16.25 -8.10
CA GLU A 138 40.99 -17.14 -6.96
C GLU A 138 40.36 -16.66 -5.65
N LYS A 139 40.07 -17.65 -4.81
CA LYS A 139 39.67 -17.52 -3.41
C LYS A 139 40.79 -16.85 -2.61
N SER A 140 40.46 -15.81 -1.86
CA SER A 140 41.21 -15.45 -0.65
C SER A 140 40.33 -15.59 0.58
N SER A 141 40.77 -16.47 1.48
CA SER A 141 40.23 -16.68 2.81
C SER A 141 40.55 -15.48 3.70
N ILE A 142 39.54 -14.97 4.43
CA ILE A 142 39.77 -14.34 5.72
C ILE A 142 38.84 -15.02 6.73
N LYS A 143 39.47 -15.75 7.66
CA LYS A 143 38.85 -16.28 8.88
C LYS A 143 38.87 -15.20 9.95
N GLY A 144 37.75 -15.08 10.67
CA GLY A 144 37.72 -14.70 12.09
C GLY A 144 37.26 -13.28 12.40
N SER A 145 36.01 -13.15 12.89
CA SER A 145 35.75 -12.60 14.22
C SER A 145 34.28 -12.84 14.56
N ASP A 146 34.06 -13.75 15.51
CA ASP A 146 32.80 -14.01 16.16
C ASP A 146 32.34 -12.80 17.01
N ASN A 147 31.04 -12.78 17.27
CA ASN A 147 30.27 -11.85 18.13
C ASN A 147 29.60 -10.66 17.42
N ALA A 148 28.67 -10.96 16.51
CA ALA A 148 27.44 -10.18 16.41
C ALA A 148 26.29 -11.04 16.97
N PRO A 149 25.46 -10.55 17.90
CA PRO A 149 24.30 -11.31 18.36
C PRO A 149 23.38 -11.50 17.15
N SER A 150 23.19 -12.76 16.76
CA SER A 150 22.25 -13.13 15.70
C SER A 150 20.84 -12.71 16.14
N ASN A 151 20.24 -11.79 15.40
CA ASN A 151 18.83 -11.38 15.54
C ASN A 151 17.83 -12.52 15.17
N ASP A 152 18.27 -13.76 15.00
CA ASP A 152 17.40 -14.89 14.60
C ASP A 152 16.65 -15.54 15.79
N GLU A 153 17.04 -15.28 17.03
CA GLU A 153 16.41 -15.91 18.22
C GLU A 153 15.01 -15.36 18.60
N PRO A 154 14.75 -14.04 18.58
CA PRO A 154 13.42 -13.50 18.91
C PRO A 154 12.36 -13.95 17.89
N VAL A 155 12.70 -13.90 16.59
CA VAL A 155 11.80 -14.22 15.47
C VAL A 155 11.37 -15.70 15.46
N LYS A 156 12.26 -16.61 15.89
CA LYS A 156 11.94 -18.06 15.97
C LYS A 156 11.00 -18.40 17.13
N ARG A 157 11.10 -17.71 18.28
CA ARG A 157 10.12 -17.87 19.38
C ARG A 157 8.76 -17.29 18.99
N LEU A 158 8.75 -16.15 18.31
CA LEU A 158 7.60 -15.44 17.74
C LEU A 158 6.67 -16.33 16.89
N LEU A 159 7.23 -17.14 15.98
CA LEU A 159 6.46 -18.01 15.06
C LEU A 159 5.71 -19.15 15.77
N SER A 160 6.04 -19.44 17.03
CA SER A 160 5.37 -20.49 17.81
C SER A 160 4.03 -20.05 18.42
N HIS A 161 3.88 -18.75 18.73
CA HIS A 161 2.67 -18.19 19.36
C HIS A 161 1.58 -17.91 18.32
N TYR A 162 1.97 -17.50 17.11
CA TYR A 162 1.06 -17.19 16.00
C TYR A 162 1.09 -18.29 14.93
N LYS A 163 0.79 -19.53 15.33
CA LYS A 163 0.96 -20.73 14.49
C LYS A 163 0.28 -20.54 13.10
N GLY A 164 1.09 -20.37 12.06
CA GLY A 164 0.64 -20.16 10.67
C GLY A 164 0.66 -18.71 10.17
N TYR A 165 0.98 -17.73 11.01
CA TYR A 165 1.03 -16.32 10.62
C TYR A 165 2.39 -15.92 10.06
N ARG A 166 2.39 -15.33 8.86
CA ARG A 166 3.63 -14.96 8.16
C ARG A 166 3.96 -13.49 8.37
N ILE A 167 4.99 -13.23 9.18
CA ILE A 167 5.57 -11.89 9.29
C ILE A 167 6.03 -11.43 7.91
N SER A 168 5.55 -10.26 7.50
CA SER A 168 5.75 -9.69 6.16
C SER A 168 6.54 -8.39 6.25
N THR A 169 7.08 -7.92 5.12
CA THR A 169 7.78 -6.63 5.07
C THR A 169 6.90 -5.46 5.54
N LYS A 170 5.58 -5.53 5.32
CA LYS A 170 4.63 -4.52 5.82
C LYS A 170 4.68 -4.39 7.35
N HIS A 171 4.83 -5.50 8.07
CA HIS A 171 4.96 -5.48 9.54
C HIS A 171 6.23 -4.78 10.00
N HIS A 172 7.36 -5.05 9.33
CA HIS A 172 8.63 -4.38 9.65
C HIS A 172 8.60 -2.88 9.33
N VAL A 173 7.91 -2.48 8.26
CA VAL A 173 7.74 -1.07 7.92
C VAL A 173 6.82 -0.38 8.92
N LEU A 174 5.67 -0.98 9.25
CA LEU A 174 4.77 -0.46 10.29
C LEU A 174 5.51 -0.31 11.62
N SER A 175 6.28 -1.33 12.02
CA SER A 175 7.10 -1.30 13.23
C SER A 175 8.09 -0.14 13.23
N TYR A 176 8.80 0.09 12.11
CA TYR A 176 9.69 1.24 11.99
C TYR A 176 8.96 2.58 12.09
N ILE A 177 7.81 2.73 11.42
CA ILE A 177 7.06 3.99 11.47
C ILE A 177 6.54 4.24 12.89
N PHE A 178 6.00 3.22 13.56
CA PHE A 178 5.53 3.36 14.93
C PHE A 178 6.65 3.62 15.92
N ASP A 179 7.85 3.05 15.73
CA ASP A 179 9.05 3.41 16.49
C ASP A 179 9.28 4.92 16.42
N CYS A 180 9.35 5.48 15.20
CA CYS A 180 9.59 6.90 15.01
C CYS A 180 8.47 7.78 15.60
N LEU A 181 7.20 7.38 15.43
CA LEU A 181 6.06 8.12 15.99
C LEU A 181 6.02 8.09 17.53
N ALA A 182 6.44 6.98 18.14
CA ALA A 182 6.45 6.83 19.59
C ALA A 182 7.60 7.58 20.26
N THR A 183 8.71 7.78 19.54
CA THR A 183 9.91 8.48 20.04
C THR A 183 10.03 9.93 19.54
N ASP A 184 9.01 10.44 18.84
CA ASP A 184 9.02 11.75 18.17
C ASP A 184 10.23 11.93 17.20
N GLU A 185 10.75 10.82 16.65
CA GLU A 185 11.79 10.85 15.64
C GLU A 185 11.21 11.10 14.25
N SER A 186 11.92 11.88 13.43
CA SER A 186 11.57 12.03 12.02
C SER A 186 11.96 10.78 11.23
N PHE A 187 11.02 10.18 10.51
CA PHE A 187 11.31 9.17 9.49
C PHE A 187 11.57 9.83 8.11
N PRO A 188 12.30 9.15 7.21
CA PRO A 188 12.57 9.66 5.86
C PRO A 188 11.30 9.86 5.04
N SER A 189 11.29 10.84 4.14
CA SER A 189 10.26 10.95 3.12
C SER A 189 10.35 9.80 2.11
N SER A 190 9.25 9.48 1.44
CA SER A 190 9.14 8.35 0.51
C SER A 190 10.12 8.39 -0.67
N ASN A 191 10.68 9.57 -0.99
CA ASN A 191 11.70 9.76 -2.03
C ASN A 191 13.15 9.54 -1.53
N GLU A 192 13.39 9.37 -0.22
CA GLU A 192 14.72 9.14 0.36
C GLU A 192 15.16 7.67 0.24
N ARG A 193 15.21 7.17 -1.00
CA ARG A 193 15.46 5.77 -1.33
C ARG A 193 16.68 5.19 -0.62
N THR A 194 17.84 5.83 -0.71
CA THR A 194 19.10 5.31 -0.12
C THR A 194 18.99 5.12 1.39
N ARG A 195 18.33 6.06 2.09
CA ARG A 195 18.14 6.01 3.54
C ARG A 195 17.14 4.92 3.93
N LEU A 196 16.04 4.79 3.19
CA LEU A 196 15.05 3.74 3.38
C LEU A 196 15.61 2.33 3.09
N GLU A 197 16.45 2.18 2.06
CA GLU A 197 17.13 0.92 1.78
C GLU A 197 18.11 0.54 2.89
N TYR A 198 18.84 1.51 3.44
CA TYR A 198 19.73 1.30 4.59
C TYR A 198 18.96 0.80 5.83
N ILE A 199 17.89 1.50 6.21
CA ILE A 199 17.00 1.10 7.32
C ILE A 199 16.42 -0.30 7.06
N GLY A 200 15.96 -0.55 5.83
CA GLY A 200 15.39 -1.83 5.45
C GLY A 200 16.35 -3.00 5.55
N ASN A 201 17.63 -2.80 5.19
CA ASN A 201 18.66 -3.82 5.39
C ASN A 201 18.88 -4.11 6.88
N ALA A 202 18.89 -3.08 7.73
CA ALA A 202 19.01 -3.27 9.17
C ALA A 202 17.82 -4.03 9.78
N ARG A 203 16.59 -3.75 9.31
CA ARG A 203 15.35 -4.35 9.84
C ARG A 203 15.05 -5.75 9.30
N LEU A 204 15.33 -6.01 8.02
CA LEU A 204 14.96 -7.26 7.34
C LEU A 204 16.13 -8.21 7.12
N GLY A 205 17.36 -7.70 7.23
CA GLY A 205 18.60 -8.38 6.84
C GLY A 205 19.13 -7.92 5.47
N ASP A 206 20.39 -8.25 5.22
CA ASP A 206 21.14 -7.80 4.05
C ASP A 206 20.41 -8.01 2.71
N ARG A 207 20.57 -7.04 1.81
CA ARG A 207 20.02 -7.03 0.44
C ARG A 207 18.50 -6.98 0.34
N LYS A 208 17.79 -6.69 1.45
CA LYS A 208 16.31 -6.55 1.47
C LYS A 208 15.83 -5.10 1.55
N GLY A 209 16.74 -4.13 1.62
CA GLY A 209 16.45 -2.70 1.68
C GLY A 209 15.51 -2.19 0.58
N ASN A 210 15.72 -2.59 -0.68
CA ASN A 210 14.85 -2.19 -1.79
C ASN A 210 13.39 -2.64 -1.58
N ARG A 211 13.16 -3.81 -0.95
CA ARG A 211 11.80 -4.26 -0.64
C ARG A 211 11.17 -3.39 0.44
N PHE A 212 11.94 -3.05 1.47
CA PHE A 212 11.49 -2.14 2.53
C PHE A 212 11.10 -0.78 1.96
N TYR A 213 11.98 -0.17 1.16
CA TYR A 213 11.74 1.10 0.47
C TYR A 213 10.43 1.10 -0.32
N LYS A 214 10.20 0.08 -1.15
CA LYS A 214 8.97 -0.02 -1.94
C LYS A 214 7.72 -0.10 -1.06
N VAL A 215 7.75 -0.95 -0.04
CA VAL A 215 6.62 -1.13 0.88
C VAL A 215 6.39 0.11 1.75
N PHE A 216 7.44 0.85 2.09
CA PHE A 216 7.33 2.14 2.76
C PHE A 216 6.55 3.15 1.92
N GLY A 217 6.84 3.24 0.62
CA GLY A 217 6.09 4.10 -0.30
C GLY A 217 4.62 3.69 -0.51
N GLU A 218 4.25 2.45 -0.19
CA GLU A 218 2.87 1.95 -0.27
C GLU A 218 2.02 2.29 0.97
N ILE A 219 2.66 2.64 2.09
CA ILE A 219 1.96 2.93 3.35
C ILE A 219 1.56 4.41 3.41
N LEU A 220 0.27 4.64 3.61
CA LEU A 220 -0.34 5.95 3.78
C LEU A 220 -0.19 6.36 5.25
N ILE A 221 0.84 7.15 5.52
CA ILE A 221 1.20 7.58 6.88
C ILE A 221 0.04 8.30 7.58
N ASP A 222 -0.71 9.14 6.85
CA ASP A 222 -1.88 9.86 7.39
C ASP A 222 -3.04 8.92 7.76
N SER A 223 -3.06 7.71 7.20
CA SER A 223 -4.08 6.69 7.49
C SER A 223 -3.72 5.80 8.68
N LEU A 224 -2.55 5.99 9.33
CA LEU A 224 -2.12 5.17 10.47
C LEU A 224 -2.94 5.40 11.74
N ASN A 225 -3.86 6.37 11.75
CA ASN A 225 -4.85 6.52 12.82
C ASN A 225 -6.09 5.61 12.62
N SER A 226 -6.17 4.87 11.51
CA SER A 226 -7.31 4.00 11.19
C SER A 226 -7.01 2.54 11.53
N LYS A 227 -7.75 1.98 12.50
CA LYS A 227 -7.63 0.56 12.88
C LYS A 227 -7.95 -0.37 11.70
N THR A 228 -8.93 -0.01 10.88
CA THR A 228 -9.28 -0.74 9.66
C THR A 228 -8.13 -0.78 8.67
N TYR A 229 -7.43 0.35 8.47
CA TYR A 229 -6.28 0.42 7.57
C TYR A 229 -5.11 -0.43 8.08
N LEU A 230 -4.84 -0.38 9.39
CA LEU A 230 -3.79 -1.18 10.02
C LEU A 230 -4.09 -2.68 9.93
N ASN A 231 -5.34 -3.09 10.17
CA ASN A 231 -5.78 -4.47 9.96
C ASN A 231 -5.67 -4.89 8.49
N MET A 232 -5.95 -4.00 7.53
CA MET A 232 -5.78 -4.33 6.11
C MET A 232 -4.31 -4.57 5.73
N ILE A 233 -3.36 -3.84 6.34
CA ILE A 233 -1.93 -3.93 6.00
C ILE A 233 -1.24 -5.08 6.73
N GLY A 234 -1.45 -5.18 8.03
CA GLY A 234 -0.77 -6.14 8.91
C GLY A 234 -1.64 -7.30 9.38
N GLY A 235 -2.92 -7.33 8.99
CA GLY A 235 -3.90 -8.33 9.42
C GLY A 235 -4.19 -8.31 10.92
N ASP A 236 -4.99 -9.25 11.42
CA ASP A 236 -5.61 -9.16 12.76
C ASP A 236 -4.62 -9.07 13.93
N TYR A 237 -3.40 -9.59 13.76
CA TYR A 237 -2.35 -9.59 14.78
C TYR A 237 -1.29 -8.50 14.57
N TRP A 238 -1.57 -7.52 13.71
CA TRP A 238 -0.58 -6.50 13.36
C TRP A 238 -0.02 -5.79 14.59
N LYS A 239 -0.87 -5.50 15.59
CA LYS A 239 -0.51 -4.73 16.77
C LYS A 239 0.59 -5.43 17.56
N ASP A 240 0.37 -6.70 17.89
CA ASP A 240 1.30 -7.48 18.69
C ASP A 240 2.61 -7.72 17.92
N ILE A 241 2.51 -7.97 16.61
CA ILE A 241 3.69 -8.16 15.75
C ILE A 241 4.50 -6.86 15.65
N VAL A 242 3.85 -5.71 15.51
CA VAL A 242 4.51 -4.40 15.42
C VAL A 242 5.25 -4.05 16.71
N ILE A 243 4.62 -4.29 17.87
CA ILE A 243 5.23 -4.09 19.19
C ILE A 243 6.44 -5.01 19.35
N GLU A 244 6.33 -6.28 18.96
CA GLU A 244 7.44 -7.21 19.14
C GLU A 244 8.64 -6.91 18.20
N LEU A 245 8.36 -6.47 16.97
CA LEU A 245 9.38 -6.08 15.98
C LEU A 245 10.02 -4.71 16.28
N SER A 246 9.42 -3.93 17.17
CA SER A 246 9.84 -2.57 17.51
C SER A 246 11.14 -2.59 18.31
N HIS A 247 11.99 -1.59 18.09
CA HIS A 247 13.18 -1.38 18.91
C HIS A 247 12.86 -0.60 20.20
N HIS A 248 11.68 0.02 20.27
CA HIS A 248 11.15 0.81 21.38
C HIS A 248 9.80 0.24 21.86
N GLN A 249 9.80 -1.03 22.26
CA GLN A 249 8.57 -1.82 22.46
C GLN A 249 7.60 -1.17 23.44
N GLU A 250 8.09 -0.66 24.57
CA GLU A 250 7.27 -0.03 25.61
C GLU A 250 6.71 1.32 25.15
N GLU A 251 7.52 2.12 24.45
CA GLU A 251 7.10 3.40 23.88
C GLU A 251 6.03 3.20 22.81
N VAL A 252 6.23 2.24 21.91
CA VAL A 252 5.26 1.88 20.87
C VAL A 252 3.97 1.36 21.48
N LYS A 253 4.05 0.46 22.46
CA LYS A 253 2.88 -0.05 23.18
C LYS A 253 2.06 1.08 23.81
N LYS A 254 2.73 1.97 24.55
CA LYS A 254 2.09 3.14 25.16
C LYS A 254 1.49 4.08 24.14
N TYR A 255 2.20 4.35 23.04
CA TYR A 255 1.70 5.19 21.95
C TYR A 255 0.41 4.61 21.35
N LEU A 256 0.38 3.31 21.08
CA LEU A 256 -0.79 2.63 20.51
C LEU A 256 -1.98 2.64 21.49
N GLU A 257 -1.74 2.46 22.79
CA GLU A 257 -2.77 2.58 23.83
C GLU A 257 -3.37 4.00 23.88
N ILE A 258 -2.53 5.05 23.85
CA ILE A 258 -2.97 6.45 23.84
C ILE A 258 -3.84 6.75 22.60
N LYS A 259 -3.49 6.16 21.45
CA LYS A 259 -4.24 6.32 20.20
C LYS A 259 -5.52 5.48 20.14
N GLY A 260 -5.79 4.64 21.15
CA GLY A 260 -7.02 3.85 21.24
C GLY A 260 -7.03 2.60 20.35
N PHE A 261 -5.86 2.03 20.05
CA PHE A 261 -5.74 0.80 19.25
C PHE A 261 -5.89 -0.48 20.07
#